data_AF-A0A941FQS1-F1
#
_entry.id   AF-A0A941FQS1-F1
#
_cell.length_a   1.000
_cell.length_b   1.000
_cell.length_c   1.000
_cell.angle_alpha   90.00
_cell.angle_beta   90.00
_cell.angle_gamma   90.00
#
_symmetry.space_group_name_H-M   'P 1'
#
loop_
_entity.id
_entity.type
_entity.pdbx_description
1 polymer ?
#
loop_
_entity_poly.entity_id
_entity_poly.type
_entity_poly.pdbx_seq_one_letter_code
_entity_poly.pdbx_strand_id
1 'polypeptide(L)' 'MAVKGLGGTKKLKDIFINEKIPMLERNVWPVIIDQTGTAIWLPGLKKSNVEPDIISDEKSLIYLEYKKA' A
#
# COMPACT_ATOMS: atom_id res chain seq x y z
N MET A 1 6.59 -4.12 -1.94
CA MET A 1 5.53 -4.30 -0.92
C MET A 1 5.47 -5.76 -0.52
N ALA A 2 5.57 -6.07 0.78
CA ALA A 2 5.28 -7.41 1.27
C ALA A 2 3.78 -7.68 1.12
N VAL A 3 3.41 -8.76 0.42
CA VAL A 3 2.02 -9.12 0.14
C VAL A 3 1.58 -10.20 1.12
N LYS A 4 0.42 -10.02 1.77
CA LYS A 4 -0.14 -10.99 2.72
C LYS A 4 -0.32 -12.36 2.05
N GLY A 5 0.23 -13.43 2.65
CA GLY A 5 0.04 -14.82 2.22
C GLY A 5 1.06 -15.39 1.22
N LEU A 6 1.95 -14.57 0.65
CA LEU A 6 3.07 -15.01 -0.18
C LEU A 6 4.33 -14.41 0.44
N GLY A 7 5.24 -15.22 0.98
CA GLY A 7 6.45 -14.78 1.67
C GLY A 7 7.47 -14.05 0.76
N GLY A 8 7.07 -12.96 0.13
CA GLY A 8 7.86 -12.20 -0.83
C GLY A 8 7.34 -10.79 -1.08
N THR A 9 8.23 -9.94 -1.61
CA THR A 9 7.91 -8.58 -2.01
C THR A 9 7.39 -8.55 -3.45
N LYS A 10 6.19 -7.99 -3.68
CA LYS A 10 5.68 -7.72 -5.02
C LYS A 10 6.12 -6.31 -5.47
N LYS A 11 6.56 -6.20 -6.72
CA LYS A 11 6.96 -4.91 -7.32
C LYS A 11 5.72 -4.08 -7.60
N LEU A 12 5.85 -2.76 -7.42
CA LEU A 12 4.76 -1.81 -7.65
C LEU A 12 4.24 -1.86 -9.09
N LYS A 13 5.16 -1.96 -10.06
CA LYS A 13 4.83 -2.13 -11.48
C LYS A 13 3.93 -3.34 -11.74
N ASP A 14 4.20 -4.47 -11.09
CA ASP A 14 3.41 -5.70 -11.29
C ASP A 14 1.99 -5.52 -10.76
N ILE A 15 1.80 -4.75 -9.69
CA ILE A 15 0.46 -4.45 -9.17
C ILE A 15 -0.31 -3.60 -10.19
N PHE A 16 0.29 -2.52 -10.70
CA PHE A 16 -0.36 -1.71 -11.72
C PHE A 16 -0.68 -2.47 -13.01
N ILE A 17 0.14 -3.44 -13.41
CA ILE A 17 -0.14 -4.30 -14.56
C ILE A 17 -1.32 -5.22 -14.27
N ASN A 18 -1.35 -5.87 -13.11
CA ASN A 18 -2.42 -6.79 -12.73
C ASN A 18 -3.77 -6.07 -12.58
N GLU A 19 -3.75 -4.88 -11.98
CA GLU A 19 -4.92 -4.00 -11.84
C GLU A 19 -5.25 -3.23 -13.14
N LYS A 20 -4.50 -3.49 -14.22
CA LYS A 20 -4.70 -2.90 -15.55
C LYS A 20 -4.75 -1.36 -15.55
N ILE A 21 -3.99 -0.72 -14.67
CA ILE A 21 -3.96 0.74 -14.56
C ILE A 21 -3.24 1.33 -15.79
N PRO A 22 -3.81 2.30 -16.51
CA PRO A 22 -3.16 2.97 -17.65
C PRO A 22 -1.86 3.67 -17.26
N MET A 23 -0.91 3.76 -18.19
CA MET A 23 0.42 4.32 -17.89
C MET A 23 0.37 5.78 -17.42
N LEU A 24 -0.56 6.57 -17.96
CA LEU A 24 -0.78 7.95 -17.54
C LEU A 24 -1.23 8.04 -16.07
N GLU A 25 -2.13 7.15 -15.64
CA GLU A 25 -2.61 7.09 -14.26
C GLU A 25 -1.51 6.59 -13.30
N ARG A 26 -0.62 5.70 -13.74
CA ARG A 26 0.49 5.19 -12.91
C ARG A 26 1.45 6.28 -12.45
N ASN A 27 1.72 7.27 -13.30
CA ASN A 27 2.67 8.34 -13.00
C ASN A 27 2.14 9.32 -11.94
N VAL A 28 0.83 9.38 -11.77
CA VAL A 28 0.16 10.27 -10.79
C VAL A 28 -0.47 9.50 -9.64
N TRP A 29 -0.37 8.17 -9.63
CA TRP A 29 -1.02 7.34 -8.62
C TRP A 29 -0.35 7.52 -7.26
N PRO A 30 -1.11 7.83 -6.18
CA PRO A 30 -0.53 8.02 -4.86
C PRO A 30 0.04 6.72 -4.30
N VAL A 31 1.19 6.80 -3.64
CA VAL A 31 1.82 5.67 -2.94
C VAL A 31 2.17 6.12 -1.54
N ILE A 32 1.66 5.40 -0.55
CA ILE A 32 1.96 5.67 0.86
C ILE A 32 3.08 4.74 1.29
N ILE A 33 4.18 5.35 1.72
CA ILE A 33 5.39 4.68 2.19
C ILE A 33 5.61 4.99 3.67
N ASP A 34 6.30 4.10 4.37
CA ASP A 34 6.86 4.41 5.68
C ASP A 34 8.17 5.20 5.55
N GLN A 35 8.72 5.59 6.70
CA GLN A 35 10.00 6.29 6.81
C GLN A 35 11.20 5.49 6.26
N THR A 36 11.08 4.18 6.10
CA THR A 36 12.14 3.29 5.58
C THR A 36 12.06 3.13 4.05
N GLY A 37 11.04 3.72 3.41
CA GLY A 37 10.77 3.56 1.98
C GLY A 37 9.94 2.33 1.65
N THR A 38 9.38 1.65 2.64
CA THR A 38 8.49 0.50 2.43
C THR A 38 7.09 0.98 2.11
N ALA A 39 6.58 0.62 0.93
CA ALA A 39 5.21 0.95 0.55
C ALA A 39 4.19 0.19 1.41
N ILE A 40 3.37 0.97 2.12
CA ILE A 40 2.33 0.54 3.07
C ILE A 40 0.98 0.41 2.37
N TRP A 41 0.63 1.36 1.49
CA TRP A 41 -0.68 1.38 0.86
C TRP A 41 -0.63 2.02 -0.53
N LEU A 42 -1.24 1.32 -1.50
CA LEU A 42 -1.65 1.85 -2.79
C LEU A 42 -3.16 2.08 -2.75
N PRO A 43 -3.61 3.33 -2.67
CA PRO A 43 -5.03 3.65 -2.60
C PRO A 43 -5.81 3.04 -3.75
N GLY A 44 -6.95 2.42 -3.43
CA GLY A 44 -7.81 1.72 -4.39
C GLY A 44 -7.27 0.40 -4.96
N LEU A 45 -6.01 0.03 -4.70
CA LEU A 45 -5.37 -1.15 -5.33
C LEU A 45 -4.94 -2.20 -4.32
N LYS A 46 -4.09 -1.85 -3.35
CA LYS A 46 -3.48 -2.84 -2.46
C LYS A 46 -2.96 -2.24 -1.16
N LYS A 47 -3.27 -2.86 -0.02
CA LYS A 47 -2.63 -2.61 1.27
C LYS A 47 -1.50 -3.62 1.50
N SER A 48 -0.40 -3.16 2.07
CA SER A 48 0.70 -4.01 2.53
C SER A 48 0.27 -4.86 3.72
N ASN A 49 1.06 -5.89 4.02
CA ASN A 49 0.80 -6.76 5.17
C ASN A 49 1.31 -6.21 6.50
N VAL A 50 1.55 -4.90 6.60
CA VAL A 50 1.95 -4.27 7.86
C VAL A 50 0.71 -4.18 8.73
N GLU A 51 0.50 -5.20 9.56
CA GLU A 51 -0.48 -5.14 10.65
C GLU A 51 0.19 -4.49 11.86
N PRO A 52 -0.41 -3.47 12.47
CA PRO A 52 0.09 -2.96 13.74
C PRO A 52 -0.07 -4.07 14.80
N ASP A 53 1.00 -4.42 15.51
CA ASP A 53 0.92 -5.39 16.62
C ASP A 53 -0.15 -4.96 17.62
N ILE A 54 -1.26 -5.70 17.76
CA ILE A 54 -2.46 -5.22 18.47
C ILE A 54 -2.29 -5.31 20.01
N ILE A 55 -1.08 -5.60 20.51
CA ILE A 55 -0.85 -6.06 21.90
C ILE A 55 -0.50 -4.92 22.89
N SER A 56 -0.48 -3.64 22.51
CA SER A 56 -0.23 -2.54 23.47
C SER A 56 -1.44 -1.63 23.64
N ASP A 57 -1.89 -1.48 24.89
CA ASP A 57 -3.07 -0.75 25.37
C ASP A 57 -3.16 0.74 24.96
N GLU A 58 -2.06 1.33 24.48
CA GLU A 58 -2.02 2.70 23.99
C GLU A 58 -1.53 2.75 22.54
N LYS A 59 -2.46 2.70 21.57
CA LYS A 59 -2.12 2.94 20.16
C LYS A 59 -2.92 4.09 19.56
N SER A 60 -2.20 5.17 19.29
CA SER A 60 -2.66 6.20 18.36
C SER A 60 -2.73 5.61 16.95
N LEU A 61 -3.92 5.55 16.39
CA LEU A 61 -4.16 5.07 15.02
C LEU A 61 -4.19 6.26 14.05
N ILE A 62 -3.64 6.06 12.86
CA ILE A 62 -3.73 7.02 11.76
C ILE A 62 -4.78 6.51 10.78
N TYR A 63 -5.85 7.29 10.59
CA TYR A 63 -6.86 7.02 9.57
C TYR A 63 -6.51 7.76 8.28
N LEU A 64 -6.45 7.03 7.17
CA LEU A 64 -6.19 7.58 5.84
C LEU A 64 -7.34 7.18 4.91
N GLU A 65 -7.94 8.18 4.26
CA GLU A 65 -8.98 8.01 3.25
C GLU A 65 -8.47 8.52 1.90
N TYR A 66 -8.83 7.83 0.82
CA TYR A 66 -8.55 8.28 -0.54
C TYR A 66 -9.83 8.35 -1.33
N LYS A 67 -10.09 9.52 -1.92
CA LYS A 67 -11.20 9.77 -2.83
C LYS A 67 -10.62 10.07 -4.20
N LYS A 68 -10.96 9.23 -5.18
CA LYS A 68 -10.67 9.52 -6.59
C LYS A 68 -11.62 10.65 -7.01
N ALA A 69 -11.08 11.71 -7.60
CA ALA A 69 -11.85 12.80 -8.19
C ALA A 69 -12.60 12.34 -9.44
#